data_AF-A0A956PP50-F1
#
_entry.id   AF-A0A956PP50-F1
#
_cell.length_a   1.000
_cell.length_b   1.000
_cell.length_c   1.000
_cell.angle_alpha   90.00
_cell.angle_beta   90.00
_cell.angle_gamma   90.00
#
_symmetry.space_group_name_H-M   'P 1'
#
loop_
_entity.id
_entity.type
_entity.pdbx_description
1 polymer ?
#
loop_
_entity_poly.entity_id
_entity_poly.type
_entity_poly.pdbx_seq_one_letter_code
_entity_poly.pdbx_strand_id
1 'polypeptide(L)'
;VEAVYNEDYLREFVDAARDLDHPVMLRFASEMNGEWTGYNGDPEAYKKAFRYVYSETRRAPKVAMLWCPNTVPQANIKDYYPGDDAVDWVGVNFYSVPFLDNNPERPGEKIHPTDHLRYVYETYSSRKPIAIGEWAASHKSALVDKDLTPFARGKLAQLYGALPTRYPRVKMVNWYDCNNMAHAREERQLNSFQLTGSEKLLEGYSKAVSHPYFVGAELTASSTAYRKASNKVDLKNGGEIKLFLKSYDPVLKVYFRDGGRVVQASDDPLEWYVKSSELSGSGKLEVLVYDSKDRFVTRSSIEYSK
;
A
#
# COMPACT_ATOMS: atom_id res chain seq x y z
N VAL A 1 20.62 16.36 -22.19
CA VAL A 1 19.23 16.21 -22.69
C VAL A 1 18.61 17.59 -22.64
N GLU A 2 18.38 18.24 -23.78
CA GLU A 2 17.53 19.43 -23.80
C GLU A 2 16.13 18.97 -23.37
N ALA A 3 15.70 19.37 -22.19
CA ALA A 3 14.31 19.22 -21.79
C ALA A 3 13.49 20.11 -22.74
N VAL A 4 12.84 19.51 -23.73
CA VAL A 4 11.82 20.20 -24.53
C VAL A 4 10.64 20.42 -23.60
N TYR A 5 10.64 21.57 -22.92
CA TYR A 5 9.47 22.08 -22.23
C TYR A 5 8.46 22.47 -23.32
N ASN A 6 7.51 21.59 -23.61
CA ASN A 6 6.35 21.99 -24.40
C ASN A 6 5.39 22.74 -23.47
N GLU A 7 5.65 24.04 -23.30
CA GLU A 7 4.85 24.91 -22.43
C GLU A 7 3.41 24.99 -22.91
N ASP A 8 3.18 25.01 -24.22
CA ASP A 8 1.84 25.06 -24.80
C ASP A 8 1.03 23.82 -24.41
N TYR A 9 1.63 22.62 -24.49
CA TYR A 9 1.00 21.39 -24.03
C TYR A 9 0.66 21.41 -22.54
N LEU A 10 1.58 21.90 -21.70
CA LEU A 10 1.32 22.03 -20.26
C LEU A 10 0.17 23.00 -19.99
N ARG A 11 0.14 24.14 -20.70
CA ARG A 11 -0.93 25.14 -20.56
C ARG A 11 -2.27 24.57 -20.98
N GLU A 12 -2.33 23.87 -22.12
CA GLU A 12 -3.54 23.20 -22.61
C GLU A 12 -4.04 22.15 -21.60
N PHE A 13 -3.15 21.32 -21.06
CA PHE A 13 -3.52 20.35 -20.02
C PHE A 13 -4.09 21.05 -18.77
N VAL A 14 -3.43 22.10 -18.28
CA VAL A 14 -3.88 22.84 -17.09
C VAL A 14 -5.23 23.51 -17.33
N ASP A 15 -5.44 24.07 -18.52
CA ASP A 15 -6.72 24.70 -18.87
C ASP A 15 -7.84 23.66 -18.94
N ALA A 16 -7.60 22.51 -19.57
CA ALA A 16 -8.56 21.40 -19.58
C ALA A 16 -8.84 20.87 -18.17
N ALA A 17 -7.82 20.75 -17.32
CA ALA A 17 -7.97 20.30 -15.94
C ALA A 17 -8.71 21.32 -15.04
N ARG A 18 -8.58 22.62 -15.33
CA ARG A 18 -9.35 23.69 -14.67
C ARG A 18 -10.83 23.58 -15.01
N ASP A 19 -11.13 23.32 -16.27
CA ASP A 19 -12.51 23.31 -16.78
C ASP A 19 -13.23 21.98 -16.48
N LEU A 20 -12.50 20.94 -16.05
CA LEU A 20 -13.06 19.68 -15.59
C LEU A 20 -13.80 19.84 -14.25
N ASP A 21 -15.01 19.29 -14.14
CA ASP A 21 -15.78 19.40 -12.90
C ASP A 21 -15.32 18.43 -11.78
N HIS A 22 -14.28 17.63 -12.02
CA HIS A 22 -13.78 16.60 -11.11
C HIS A 22 -12.39 16.93 -10.55
N PRO A 23 -12.07 16.46 -9.32
CA PRO A 23 -10.70 16.51 -8.79
C PRO A 23 -9.73 15.70 -9.66
N VAL A 24 -8.51 16.22 -9.83
CA VAL A 24 -7.44 15.56 -10.59
C VAL A 24 -6.23 15.37 -9.69
N MET A 25 -5.72 14.14 -9.61
CA MET A 25 -4.41 13.87 -9.01
C MET A 25 -3.36 13.77 -10.11
N LEU A 26 -2.55 14.82 -10.28
CA LEU A 26 -1.49 14.83 -11.28
C LEU A 26 -0.21 14.21 -10.71
N ARG A 27 0.09 12.98 -11.14
CA ARG A 27 1.34 12.27 -10.82
C ARG A 27 2.41 12.57 -11.88
N PHE A 28 2.99 13.77 -11.82
CA PHE A 28 3.99 14.24 -12.78
C PHE A 28 5.36 13.58 -12.56
N ALA A 29 5.97 13.09 -13.64
CA ALA A 29 7.34 12.57 -13.68
C ALA A 29 7.66 11.62 -12.49
N SER A 30 6.82 10.61 -12.31
CA SER A 30 6.94 9.58 -11.26
C SER A 30 8.22 8.76 -11.40
N GLU A 31 8.70 8.16 -10.31
CA GLU A 31 9.88 7.26 -10.31
C GLU A 31 11.19 7.88 -10.78
N MET A 32 11.30 9.20 -10.67
CA MET A 32 12.48 9.99 -11.01
C MET A 32 13.79 9.50 -10.37
N ASN A 33 13.70 8.75 -9.27
CA ASN A 33 14.85 8.17 -8.59
C ASN A 33 15.43 6.92 -9.29
N GLY A 34 14.74 6.36 -10.29
CA GLY A 34 15.20 5.21 -11.07
C GLY A 34 15.77 5.57 -12.45
N GLU A 35 16.85 4.90 -12.83
CA GLU A 35 17.59 5.11 -14.10
C GLU A 35 16.82 4.75 -15.37
N TRP A 36 15.66 4.09 -15.24
CA TRP A 36 14.79 3.75 -16.36
C TRP A 36 13.92 4.93 -16.84
N THR A 37 13.99 6.08 -16.17
CA THR A 37 13.26 7.29 -16.56
C THR A 37 14.20 8.28 -17.24
N GLY A 38 13.72 8.96 -18.29
CA GLY A 38 14.50 9.96 -19.03
C GLY A 38 14.78 11.26 -18.26
N TYR A 39 14.23 11.40 -17.06
CA TYR A 39 14.38 12.56 -16.16
C TYR A 39 15.11 12.20 -14.85
N ASN A 40 15.81 11.06 -14.82
CA ASN A 40 16.78 10.71 -13.78
C ASN A 40 18.16 11.35 -14.05
N GLY A 41 18.99 11.45 -13.01
CA GLY A 41 20.39 11.85 -13.07
C GLY A 41 20.67 13.28 -12.62
N ASP A 42 19.70 14.19 -12.76
CA ASP A 42 19.81 15.59 -12.32
C ASP A 42 18.63 15.96 -11.39
N PRO A 43 18.79 15.77 -10.06
CA PRO A 43 17.75 16.12 -9.09
C PRO A 43 17.40 17.60 -9.05
N GLU A 44 18.33 18.51 -9.33
CA GLU A 44 18.04 19.95 -9.33
C GLU A 44 17.19 20.35 -10.53
N ALA A 45 17.51 19.84 -11.71
CA ALA A 45 16.68 20.04 -12.90
C ALA A 45 15.28 19.44 -12.71
N TYR A 46 15.18 18.25 -12.12
CA TYR A 46 13.90 17.64 -11.78
C TYR A 46 13.07 18.53 -10.84
N LYS A 47 13.66 19.00 -9.74
CA LYS A 47 12.97 19.87 -8.77
C LYS A 47 12.51 21.17 -9.43
N LYS A 48 13.33 21.78 -10.29
CA LYS A 48 12.94 22.97 -11.06
C LYS A 48 11.73 22.71 -11.95
N ALA A 49 11.74 21.60 -12.71
CA ALA A 49 10.63 21.21 -13.58
C ALA A 49 9.35 20.94 -12.78
N PHE A 50 9.44 20.18 -11.69
CA PHE A 50 8.29 19.85 -10.83
C PHE A 50 7.66 21.12 -10.24
N ARG A 51 8.48 22.04 -9.73
CA ARG A 51 8.01 23.32 -9.18
C ARG A 51 7.36 24.20 -10.23
N TYR A 52 7.87 24.19 -11.47
CA TYR A 52 7.24 24.90 -12.58
C TYR A 52 5.85 24.34 -12.89
N VAL A 53 5.72 23.02 -13.05
CA VAL A 53 4.42 22.36 -13.24
C VAL A 53 3.49 22.65 -12.06
N TYR A 54 3.99 22.59 -10.82
CA TYR A 54 3.20 22.96 -9.63
C TYR A 54 2.66 24.39 -9.74
N SER A 55 3.50 25.37 -10.11
CA SER A 55 3.05 26.76 -10.26
C SER A 55 1.97 26.92 -11.33
N GLU A 56 2.09 26.24 -12.47
CA GLU A 56 1.08 26.28 -13.53
C GLU A 56 -0.24 25.65 -13.07
N THR A 57 -0.20 24.52 -12.35
CA THR A 57 -1.43 23.89 -11.81
C THR A 57 -2.17 24.76 -10.81
N ARG A 58 -1.57 25.84 -10.26
CA ARG A 58 -2.29 26.77 -9.37
C ARG A 58 -3.42 27.52 -10.10
N ARG A 59 -3.41 27.55 -11.43
CA ARG A 59 -4.53 28.05 -12.27
C ARG A 59 -5.71 27.06 -12.34
N ALA A 60 -5.53 25.82 -11.87
CA ALA A 60 -6.53 24.75 -11.85
C ALA A 60 -6.71 24.22 -10.41
N PRO A 61 -7.55 24.87 -9.57
CA PRO A 61 -7.59 24.63 -8.13
C PRO A 61 -8.05 23.22 -7.70
N LYS A 62 -8.63 22.43 -8.62
CA LYS A 62 -9.04 21.03 -8.40
C LYS A 62 -7.90 20.03 -8.66
N VAL A 63 -6.74 20.50 -9.10
CA VAL A 63 -5.55 19.67 -9.35
C VAL A 63 -4.68 19.59 -8.10
N ALA A 64 -4.44 18.37 -7.62
CA ALA A 64 -3.45 18.08 -6.60
C ALA A 64 -2.19 17.46 -7.24
N MET A 65 -1.02 17.98 -6.91
CA MET A 65 0.27 17.47 -7.38
C MET A 65 0.78 16.34 -6.49
N LEU A 66 1.00 15.17 -7.08
CA LEU A 66 1.54 13.98 -6.44
C LEU A 66 3.01 13.77 -6.84
N TRP A 67 3.92 13.94 -5.88
CA TRP A 67 5.33 13.54 -6.05
C TRP A 67 5.49 12.07 -5.63
N CYS A 68 5.91 11.20 -6.53
CA CYS A 68 5.84 9.75 -6.33
C CYS A 68 7.12 9.01 -6.79
N PRO A 69 8.11 8.83 -5.92
CA PRO A 69 9.28 7.97 -6.19
C PRO A 69 8.90 6.48 -6.32
N ASN A 70 9.80 5.69 -6.90
CA ASN A 70 9.83 4.24 -6.71
C ASN A 70 10.52 3.90 -5.38
N THR A 71 10.12 2.81 -4.71
CA THR A 71 10.79 2.34 -3.49
C THR A 71 12.28 2.03 -3.68
N VAL A 72 12.72 1.70 -4.90
CA VAL A 72 14.09 1.36 -5.24
C VAL A 72 14.55 2.24 -6.42
N PRO A 73 15.75 2.83 -6.37
CA PRO A 73 16.67 2.90 -5.23
C PRO A 73 16.14 3.84 -4.13
N GLN A 74 16.25 3.43 -2.87
CA GLN A 74 15.77 4.23 -1.73
C GLN A 74 16.71 5.41 -1.42
N ALA A 75 18.01 5.23 -1.62
CA ALA A 75 19.05 6.13 -1.08
C ALA A 75 18.97 7.57 -1.61
N ASN A 76 18.55 7.74 -2.87
CA ASN A 76 18.48 9.03 -3.56
C ASN A 76 17.06 9.62 -3.60
N ILE A 77 16.04 8.97 -3.00
CA ILE A 77 14.66 9.47 -3.02
C ILE A 77 14.58 10.92 -2.53
N LYS A 78 15.25 11.23 -1.42
CA LYS A 78 15.22 12.56 -0.81
C LYS A 78 15.83 13.65 -1.72
N ASP A 79 16.74 13.30 -2.61
CA ASP A 79 17.49 14.26 -3.43
C ASP A 79 16.56 14.91 -4.47
N TYR A 80 15.53 14.18 -4.89
CA TYR A 80 14.53 14.62 -5.86
C TYR A 80 13.31 15.33 -5.23
N TYR A 81 13.27 15.52 -3.91
CA TYR A 81 12.10 16.09 -3.25
C TYR A 81 11.97 17.62 -3.53
N PRO A 82 10.88 18.09 -4.18
CA PRO A 82 10.75 19.49 -4.63
C PRO A 82 10.51 20.53 -3.52
N GLY A 83 10.21 20.06 -2.29
CA GLY A 83 9.85 20.89 -1.15
C GLY A 83 8.36 20.83 -0.81
N ASP A 84 8.04 21.10 0.46
CA ASP A 84 6.67 21.03 0.99
C ASP A 84 5.73 22.05 0.35
N ASP A 85 6.26 23.17 -0.09
CA ASP A 85 5.54 24.27 -0.73
C ASP A 85 5.13 23.96 -2.17
N ALA A 86 5.66 22.89 -2.77
CA ALA A 86 5.41 22.51 -4.15
C ALA A 86 4.88 21.09 -4.30
N VAL A 87 4.41 20.44 -3.22
CA VAL A 87 3.88 19.07 -3.24
C VAL A 87 2.60 18.99 -2.43
N ASP A 88 1.49 18.57 -3.05
CA ASP A 88 0.22 18.39 -2.33
C ASP A 88 0.17 16.99 -1.67
N TRP A 89 0.63 15.96 -2.38
CA TRP A 89 0.66 14.56 -1.93
C TRP A 89 2.03 13.92 -2.16
N VAL A 90 2.44 13.03 -1.26
CA VAL A 90 3.64 12.21 -1.42
C VAL A 90 3.24 10.77 -1.67
N GLY A 91 3.81 10.16 -2.71
CA GLY A 91 3.53 8.79 -3.11
C GLY A 91 4.72 7.86 -2.99
N VAL A 92 4.47 6.57 -3.18
CA VAL A 92 5.52 5.58 -3.47
C VAL A 92 4.97 4.50 -4.40
N ASN A 93 5.76 4.12 -5.40
CA ASN A 93 5.48 2.99 -6.28
C ASN A 93 6.31 1.78 -5.83
N PHE A 94 5.69 0.60 -5.79
CA PHE A 94 6.37 -0.66 -5.47
C PHE A 94 5.54 -1.86 -5.94
N TYR A 95 6.13 -3.04 -6.04
CA TYR A 95 5.44 -4.25 -6.51
C TYR A 95 5.89 -5.46 -5.71
N SER A 96 5.02 -6.45 -5.52
CA SER A 96 5.41 -7.76 -5.04
C SER A 96 5.46 -8.75 -6.19
N VAL A 97 6.66 -9.27 -6.41
CA VAL A 97 6.91 -10.30 -7.42
C VAL A 97 7.41 -11.58 -6.74
N PRO A 98 7.05 -12.75 -7.28
CA PRO A 98 7.49 -14.05 -6.75
C PRO A 98 9.02 -14.22 -6.83
N PHE A 99 9.67 -13.59 -7.82
CA PHE A 99 11.09 -13.71 -8.09
C PHE A 99 11.68 -12.32 -8.35
N LEU A 100 12.66 -11.95 -7.54
CA LEU A 100 13.36 -10.66 -7.63
C LEU A 100 14.34 -10.69 -8.80
N ASP A 101 14.49 -9.55 -9.48
CA ASP A 101 15.41 -9.37 -10.60
C ASP A 101 15.26 -10.45 -11.68
N ASN A 102 14.03 -10.96 -11.84
CA ASN A 102 13.69 -12.05 -12.76
C ASN A 102 14.54 -13.33 -12.55
N ASN A 103 14.91 -13.62 -11.31
CA ASN A 103 15.75 -14.77 -10.96
C ASN A 103 15.01 -15.74 -10.02
N PRO A 104 14.71 -17.00 -10.45
CA PRO A 104 14.05 -18.01 -9.62
C PRO A 104 14.75 -18.30 -8.29
N GLU A 105 16.07 -18.14 -8.23
CA GLU A 105 16.89 -18.34 -7.04
C GLU A 105 16.78 -17.20 -6.01
N ARG A 106 16.05 -16.13 -6.36
CA ARG A 106 15.84 -14.95 -5.52
C ARG A 106 14.35 -14.76 -5.22
N PRO A 107 13.75 -15.61 -4.37
CA PRO A 107 12.32 -15.54 -4.09
C PRO A 107 11.94 -14.27 -3.33
N GLY A 108 10.87 -13.61 -3.77
CA GLY A 108 10.27 -12.44 -3.11
C GLY A 108 9.33 -12.78 -1.95
N GLU A 109 9.11 -14.06 -1.67
CA GLU A 109 8.15 -14.58 -0.67
C GLU A 109 8.33 -13.94 0.71
N LYS A 110 9.57 -13.72 1.16
CA LYS A 110 9.85 -13.21 2.52
C LYS A 110 9.75 -11.69 2.65
N ILE A 111 9.56 -10.96 1.56
CA ILE A 111 9.49 -9.50 1.58
C ILE A 111 8.07 -9.08 1.93
N HIS A 112 7.90 -8.41 3.06
CA HIS A 112 6.61 -7.86 3.43
C HIS A 112 6.35 -6.58 2.64
N PRO A 113 5.17 -6.39 2.01
CA PRO A 113 4.88 -5.23 1.16
C PRO A 113 5.08 -3.89 1.86
N THR A 114 4.83 -3.83 3.17
CA THR A 114 5.00 -2.60 3.95
C THR A 114 6.45 -2.13 4.06
N ASP A 115 7.43 -2.98 3.75
CA ASP A 115 8.84 -2.59 3.79
C ASP A 115 9.18 -1.57 2.72
N HIS A 116 8.51 -1.65 1.58
CA HIS A 116 8.61 -0.68 0.49
C HIS A 116 7.92 0.66 0.81
N LEU A 117 6.86 0.62 1.62
CA LEU A 117 6.11 1.81 2.03
C LEU A 117 6.82 2.59 3.15
N ARG A 118 7.50 1.86 4.05
CA ARG A 118 7.97 2.38 5.34
C ARG A 118 8.78 3.67 5.23
N TYR A 119 9.79 3.72 4.36
CA TYR A 119 10.69 4.87 4.27
C TYR A 119 9.96 6.17 3.93
N VAL A 120 9.15 6.13 2.86
CA VAL A 120 8.36 7.29 2.42
C VAL A 120 7.35 7.68 3.49
N TYR A 121 6.68 6.70 4.09
CA TYR A 121 5.73 6.97 5.15
C TYR A 121 6.39 7.64 6.37
N GLU A 122 7.48 7.11 6.90
CA GLU A 122 8.17 7.65 8.07
C GLU A 122 8.73 9.06 7.81
N THR A 123 9.17 9.33 6.58
CA THR A 123 9.83 10.59 6.21
C THR A 123 8.83 11.73 5.94
N TYR A 124 7.70 11.42 5.30
CA TYR A 124 6.79 12.46 4.78
C TYR A 124 5.41 12.47 5.42
N SER A 125 4.98 11.37 6.05
CA SER A 125 3.57 11.25 6.47
C SER A 125 3.19 12.32 7.48
N SER A 126 4.07 12.76 8.40
CA SER A 126 3.73 13.81 9.37
C SER A 126 3.26 15.14 8.73
N ARG A 127 3.68 15.43 7.49
CA ARG A 127 3.44 16.71 6.80
C ARG A 127 2.55 16.58 5.56
N LYS A 128 2.49 15.40 4.95
CA LYS A 128 1.75 15.17 3.69
C LYS A 128 0.87 13.91 3.77
N PRO A 129 -0.29 13.88 3.09
CA PRO A 129 -1.01 12.63 2.86
C PRO A 129 -0.17 11.70 1.97
N ILE A 130 -0.22 10.39 2.25
CA ILE A 130 0.56 9.39 1.53
C ILE A 130 -0.32 8.66 0.51
N ALA A 131 0.20 8.48 -0.70
CA ALA A 131 -0.35 7.62 -1.73
C ALA A 131 0.52 6.40 -1.96
N ILE A 132 -0.10 5.26 -2.25
CA ILE A 132 0.56 4.16 -2.95
C ILE A 132 0.20 4.35 -4.42
N GLY A 133 1.14 4.94 -5.19
CA GLY A 133 0.87 5.46 -6.53
C GLY A 133 0.76 4.35 -7.58
N GLU A 134 1.52 3.28 -7.38
CA GLU A 134 1.40 2.00 -8.06
C GLU A 134 1.73 0.90 -7.06
N TRP A 135 0.85 -0.09 -6.98
CA TRP A 135 1.13 -1.34 -6.30
C TRP A 135 0.38 -2.50 -6.94
N ALA A 136 1.01 -3.66 -7.01
CA ALA A 136 0.31 -4.91 -7.25
C ALA A 136 1.13 -6.09 -6.75
N ALA A 137 0.47 -7.24 -6.60
CA ALA A 137 1.12 -8.51 -6.34
C ALA A 137 0.88 -9.46 -7.51
N SER A 138 1.96 -10.02 -8.05
CA SER A 138 1.90 -10.88 -9.23
C SER A 138 1.29 -12.24 -8.90
N HIS A 139 0.33 -12.70 -9.69
CA HIS A 139 -0.31 -14.02 -9.54
C HIS A 139 0.10 -15.03 -10.62
N LYS A 140 0.94 -14.61 -11.58
CA LYS A 140 1.58 -15.46 -12.61
C LYS A 140 2.97 -14.93 -12.94
N SER A 141 3.89 -15.82 -13.29
CA SER A 141 5.24 -15.47 -13.72
C SER A 141 5.63 -16.26 -14.95
N ALA A 142 6.33 -15.63 -15.90
CA ALA A 142 6.89 -16.31 -17.07
C ALA A 142 7.99 -17.34 -16.70
N LEU A 143 8.55 -17.25 -15.49
CA LEU A 143 9.65 -18.11 -15.04
C LEU A 143 9.20 -19.50 -14.58
N VAL A 144 7.92 -19.68 -14.25
CA VAL A 144 7.39 -20.94 -13.70
C VAL A 144 5.97 -21.19 -14.18
N ASP A 145 5.67 -22.43 -14.52
CA ASP A 145 4.30 -22.88 -14.79
C ASP A 145 3.64 -23.32 -13.47
N LYS A 146 3.30 -22.33 -12.64
CA LYS A 146 2.69 -22.53 -11.32
C LYS A 146 1.65 -21.45 -11.04
N ASP A 147 0.52 -21.82 -10.43
CA ASP A 147 -0.41 -20.85 -9.85
C ASP A 147 0.25 -20.11 -8.67
N LEU A 148 0.42 -18.80 -8.83
CA LEU A 148 0.99 -17.90 -7.83
C LEU A 148 -0.09 -17.02 -7.18
N THR A 149 -1.37 -17.33 -7.39
CA THR A 149 -2.48 -16.71 -6.67
C THR A 149 -2.30 -16.73 -5.15
N PRO A 150 -1.81 -17.82 -4.50
CA PRO A 150 -1.56 -17.80 -3.05
C PRO A 150 -0.56 -16.73 -2.62
N PHE A 151 0.53 -16.53 -3.38
CA PHE A 151 1.49 -15.46 -3.14
C PHE A 151 0.82 -14.09 -3.24
N ALA A 152 0.11 -13.84 -4.35
CA ALA A 152 -0.57 -12.56 -4.57
C ALA A 152 -1.58 -12.23 -3.46
N ARG A 153 -2.40 -13.21 -3.06
CA ARG A 153 -3.37 -13.06 -1.96
C ARG A 153 -2.68 -12.77 -0.63
N GLY A 154 -1.59 -13.47 -0.32
CA GLY A 154 -0.81 -13.23 0.89
C GLY A 154 -0.26 -11.80 0.95
N LYS A 155 0.33 -11.31 -0.15
CA LYS A 155 0.86 -9.93 -0.24
C LYS A 155 -0.24 -8.88 -0.17
N LEU A 156 -1.38 -9.13 -0.81
CA LEU A 156 -2.56 -8.28 -0.71
C LEU A 156 -3.03 -8.19 0.74
N ALA A 157 -3.25 -9.32 1.41
CA ALA A 157 -3.72 -9.35 2.78
C ALA A 157 -2.73 -8.66 3.74
N GLN A 158 -1.43 -8.93 3.58
CA GLN A 158 -0.36 -8.29 4.35
C GLN A 158 -0.37 -6.76 4.24
N LEU A 159 -0.55 -6.21 3.03
CA LEU A 159 -0.62 -4.76 2.84
C LEU A 159 -1.93 -4.20 3.42
N TYR A 160 -3.07 -4.67 2.92
CA TYR A 160 -4.37 -4.10 3.25
C TYR A 160 -4.75 -4.31 4.73
N GLY A 161 -4.31 -5.40 5.36
CA GLY A 161 -4.49 -5.61 6.80
C GLY A 161 -3.66 -4.64 7.66
N ALA A 162 -2.51 -4.19 7.16
CA ALA A 162 -1.62 -3.27 7.84
C ALA A 162 -2.02 -1.79 7.71
N LEU A 163 -2.63 -1.40 6.59
CA LEU A 163 -2.94 0.01 6.31
C LEU A 163 -3.77 0.68 7.43
N PRO A 164 -4.88 0.09 7.94
CA PRO A 164 -5.71 0.76 8.93
C PRO A 164 -5.03 1.02 10.27
N THR A 165 -4.04 0.19 10.63
CA THR A 165 -3.43 0.18 11.98
C THR A 165 -2.04 0.80 12.02
N ARG A 166 -1.25 0.66 10.94
CA ARG A 166 0.15 1.12 10.88
C ARG A 166 0.37 2.30 9.96
N TYR A 167 -0.47 2.43 8.93
CA TYR A 167 -0.30 3.44 7.91
C TYR A 167 -1.55 4.31 7.72
N PRO A 168 -2.18 4.85 8.79
CA PRO A 168 -3.44 5.59 8.70
C PRO A 168 -3.36 6.88 7.86
N ARG A 169 -2.13 7.34 7.55
CA ARG A 169 -1.88 8.48 6.66
C ARG A 169 -1.73 8.11 5.19
N VAL A 170 -1.81 6.83 4.85
CA VAL A 170 -2.09 6.39 3.48
C VAL A 170 -3.55 6.68 3.18
N LYS A 171 -3.78 7.55 2.20
CA LYS A 171 -5.10 8.06 1.82
C LYS A 171 -5.49 7.68 0.39
N MET A 172 -4.60 7.04 -0.36
CA MET A 172 -4.86 6.49 -1.69
C MET A 172 -4.03 5.23 -1.90
N VAL A 173 -4.64 4.20 -2.51
CA VAL A 173 -3.95 3.00 -2.99
C VAL A 173 -4.39 2.73 -4.42
N ASN A 174 -3.46 2.78 -5.36
CA ASN A 174 -3.72 2.49 -6.76
C ASN A 174 -3.17 1.11 -7.13
N TRP A 175 -4.07 0.17 -7.43
CA TRP A 175 -3.66 -1.15 -7.90
C TRP A 175 -3.28 -1.09 -9.38
N TYR A 176 -2.10 -1.59 -9.74
CA TYR A 176 -1.69 -1.72 -11.14
C TYR A 176 -2.31 -2.98 -11.77
N ASP A 177 -3.48 -2.82 -12.39
CA ASP A 177 -4.26 -3.92 -12.97
C ASP A 177 -3.85 -4.17 -14.43
N CYS A 178 -2.80 -4.97 -14.65
CA CYS A 178 -2.35 -5.30 -16.00
C CYS A 178 -1.77 -6.71 -16.10
N ASN A 179 -2.09 -7.39 -17.20
CA ASN A 179 -1.38 -8.59 -17.63
C ASN A 179 -0.13 -8.20 -18.42
N ASN A 180 0.97 -7.92 -17.71
CA ASN A 180 2.22 -7.54 -18.40
C ASN A 180 2.74 -8.66 -19.30
N MET A 181 2.46 -9.93 -19.02
CA MET A 181 2.85 -11.05 -19.89
C MET A 181 2.26 -10.97 -21.31
N ALA A 182 1.19 -10.20 -21.50
CA ALA A 182 0.57 -9.99 -22.82
C ALA A 182 0.74 -8.56 -23.36
N HIS A 183 0.80 -7.55 -22.47
CA HIS A 183 0.65 -6.14 -22.87
C HIS A 183 1.87 -5.27 -22.57
N ALA A 184 2.84 -5.75 -21.81
CA ALA A 184 4.08 -5.01 -21.63
C ALA A 184 4.99 -5.16 -22.85
N ARG A 185 5.96 -4.25 -22.97
CA ARG A 185 7.12 -4.40 -23.85
C ARG A 185 7.80 -5.75 -23.62
N GLU A 186 8.34 -6.34 -24.67
CA GLU A 186 8.83 -7.72 -24.73
C GLU A 186 9.74 -8.08 -23.54
N GLU A 187 10.69 -7.20 -23.20
CA GLU A 187 11.64 -7.41 -22.11
C GLU A 187 11.03 -7.30 -20.69
N ARG A 188 9.74 -6.94 -20.58
CA ARG A 188 8.99 -6.81 -19.32
C ARG A 188 7.78 -7.75 -19.23
N GLN A 189 7.60 -8.67 -20.18
CA GLN A 189 6.49 -9.64 -20.20
C GLN A 189 6.70 -10.80 -19.19
N LEU A 190 6.93 -10.46 -17.92
CA LEU A 190 7.43 -11.38 -16.91
C LEU A 190 6.40 -11.78 -15.85
N ASN A 191 5.42 -10.93 -15.58
CA ASN A 191 4.48 -11.08 -14.47
C ASN A 191 3.07 -10.70 -14.89
N SER A 192 2.05 -11.29 -14.26
CA SER A 192 0.67 -10.79 -14.40
C SER A 192 0.19 -10.22 -13.08
N PHE A 193 -0.19 -8.94 -13.11
CA PHE A 193 -0.77 -8.19 -12.00
C PHE A 193 -2.29 -8.02 -12.13
N GLN A 194 -2.87 -8.66 -13.16
CA GLN A 194 -4.29 -8.54 -13.49
C GLN A 194 -5.18 -9.08 -12.36
N LEU A 195 -6.00 -8.25 -11.71
CA LEU A 195 -6.90 -8.66 -10.63
C LEU A 195 -7.92 -9.69 -11.10
N THR A 196 -8.47 -9.47 -12.29
CA THR A 196 -9.47 -10.34 -12.92
C THR A 196 -8.88 -11.61 -13.53
N GLY A 197 -7.55 -11.78 -13.50
CA GLY A 197 -6.88 -12.98 -13.97
C GLY A 197 -7.01 -14.19 -13.02
N SER A 198 -7.57 -14.00 -11.82
CA SER A 198 -7.81 -15.03 -10.81
C SER A 198 -9.00 -14.67 -9.92
N GLU A 199 -10.06 -15.49 -9.92
CA GLU A 199 -11.27 -15.27 -9.10
C GLU A 199 -10.93 -15.16 -7.61
N LYS A 200 -10.06 -16.05 -7.10
CA LYS A 200 -9.64 -16.03 -5.68
C LYS A 200 -8.85 -14.78 -5.31
N LEU A 201 -8.11 -14.18 -6.25
CA LEU A 201 -7.42 -12.91 -6.03
C LEU A 201 -8.44 -11.76 -5.97
N LEU A 202 -9.39 -11.74 -6.90
CA LEU A 202 -10.46 -10.75 -6.95
C LEU A 202 -11.34 -10.80 -5.69
N GLU A 203 -11.69 -11.99 -5.19
CA GLU A 203 -12.38 -12.18 -3.92
C GLU A 203 -11.59 -11.61 -2.74
N GLY A 204 -10.28 -11.87 -2.69
CA GLY A 204 -9.41 -11.32 -1.65
C GLY A 204 -9.33 -9.78 -1.69
N TYR A 205 -9.25 -9.21 -2.89
CA TYR A 205 -9.29 -7.76 -3.10
C TYR A 205 -10.63 -7.17 -2.66
N SER A 206 -11.75 -7.74 -3.10
CA SER A 206 -13.11 -7.34 -2.73
C SER A 206 -13.32 -7.36 -1.21
N LYS A 207 -12.87 -8.43 -0.54
CA LYS A 207 -12.87 -8.54 0.93
C LYS A 207 -12.03 -7.45 1.59
N ALA A 208 -10.86 -7.13 1.05
CA ALA A 208 -9.99 -6.11 1.62
C ALA A 208 -10.61 -4.70 1.52
N VAL A 209 -11.10 -4.31 0.33
CA VAL A 209 -11.62 -2.96 0.09
C VAL A 209 -13.03 -2.73 0.60
N SER A 210 -13.79 -3.80 0.88
CA SER A 210 -15.11 -3.70 1.54
C SER A 210 -15.03 -3.39 3.04
N HIS A 211 -13.84 -3.46 3.65
CA HIS A 211 -13.66 -3.11 5.05
C HIS A 211 -13.98 -1.60 5.25
N PRO A 212 -14.80 -1.21 6.24
CA PRO A 212 -15.29 0.18 6.41
C PRO A 212 -14.24 1.29 6.59
N TYR A 213 -12.98 0.91 6.77
CA TYR A 213 -11.83 1.83 6.78
C TYR A 213 -11.56 2.43 5.40
N PHE A 214 -11.79 1.66 4.33
CA PHE A 214 -11.61 2.13 2.96
C PHE A 214 -12.87 2.86 2.50
N VAL A 215 -12.67 3.97 1.79
CA VAL A 215 -13.78 4.78 1.28
C VAL A 215 -14.31 4.16 0.00
N GLY A 216 -15.63 4.07 -0.13
CA GLY A 216 -16.31 3.62 -1.34
C GLY A 216 -16.32 4.68 -2.45
N ALA A 217 -17.06 4.42 -3.52
CA ALA A 217 -17.17 5.32 -4.68
C ALA A 217 -17.66 6.74 -4.34
N GLU A 218 -18.40 6.88 -3.24
CA GLU A 218 -18.88 8.18 -2.74
C GLU A 218 -17.77 9.06 -2.14
N LEU A 219 -16.56 8.50 -1.93
CA LEU A 219 -15.38 9.19 -1.38
C LEU A 219 -15.62 9.89 -0.02
N THR A 220 -16.61 9.41 0.74
CA THR A 220 -16.91 9.92 2.08
C THR A 220 -15.90 9.41 3.11
N ALA A 221 -15.49 10.25 4.04
CA ALA A 221 -14.57 9.86 5.10
C ALA A 221 -15.07 8.63 5.89
N SER A 222 -14.19 7.66 6.11
CA SER A 222 -14.49 6.47 6.92
C SER A 222 -14.83 6.88 8.36
N SER A 223 -15.92 6.31 8.89
CA SER A 223 -16.28 6.38 10.31
C SER A 223 -15.40 5.47 11.19
N THR A 224 -14.60 4.60 10.57
CA THR A 224 -13.72 3.63 11.24
C THR A 224 -12.30 4.17 11.32
N ALA A 225 -11.75 4.19 12.54
CA ALA A 225 -10.35 4.50 12.80
C ALA A 225 -9.80 3.60 13.90
N TYR A 226 -8.50 3.32 13.83
CA TYR A 226 -7.81 2.53 14.84
C TYR A 226 -6.90 3.42 15.67
N ARG A 227 -6.84 3.13 16.97
CA ARG A 227 -5.84 3.70 17.88
C ARG A 227 -4.97 2.57 18.40
N LYS A 228 -3.69 2.87 18.66
CA LYS A 228 -2.80 1.90 19.29
C LYS A 228 -3.38 1.50 20.64
N ALA A 229 -3.58 0.20 20.84
CA ALA A 229 -4.04 -0.32 22.10
C ALA A 229 -2.95 -0.17 23.18
N SER A 230 -3.34 0.32 24.34
CA SER A 230 -2.50 0.42 25.55
C SER A 230 -2.55 -0.89 26.36
N ASN A 231 -2.25 -0.87 27.66
CA ASN A 231 -2.36 -2.07 28.50
C ASN A 231 -3.80 -2.58 28.63
N LYS A 232 -4.80 -1.70 28.46
CA LYS A 232 -6.23 -2.01 28.50
C LYS A 232 -6.99 -1.34 27.35
N VAL A 233 -8.02 -2.01 26.82
CA VAL A 233 -8.98 -1.48 25.83
C VAL A 233 -10.38 -1.46 26.42
N ASP A 234 -11.13 -0.39 26.19
CA ASP A 234 -12.55 -0.32 26.56
C ASP A 234 -13.43 -0.57 25.33
N LEU A 235 -14.29 -1.58 25.42
CA LEU A 235 -15.17 -2.09 24.35
C LEU A 235 -16.65 -2.05 24.74
N LYS A 236 -17.02 -1.33 25.82
CA LYS A 236 -18.40 -1.16 26.30
C LYS A 236 -19.39 -0.70 25.21
N ASN A 237 -18.93 0.16 24.31
CA ASN A 237 -19.73 0.72 23.21
C ASN A 237 -19.50 0.00 21.88
N GLY A 238 -19.04 -1.25 21.92
CA GLY A 238 -18.71 -2.03 20.73
C GLY A 238 -17.26 -1.83 20.25
N GLY A 239 -17.03 -2.12 18.97
CA GLY A 239 -15.71 -2.04 18.31
C GLY A 239 -14.99 -3.38 18.23
N GLU A 240 -13.70 -3.33 17.87
CA GLU A 240 -12.84 -4.49 17.68
C GLU A 240 -11.39 -4.24 18.13
N ILE A 241 -10.68 -5.32 18.44
CA ILE A 241 -9.22 -5.33 18.64
C ILE A 241 -8.61 -5.95 17.38
N LYS A 242 -7.89 -5.14 16.59
CA LYS A 242 -7.19 -5.57 15.39
C LYS A 242 -5.69 -5.72 15.65
N LEU A 243 -5.13 -6.82 15.18
CA LEU A 243 -3.71 -7.15 15.28
C LEU A 243 -2.97 -6.70 14.02
N PHE A 244 -1.79 -6.12 14.21
CA PHE A 244 -0.77 -6.07 13.17
C PHE A 244 0.40 -6.93 13.59
N LEU A 245 0.84 -7.80 12.68
CA LEU A 245 2.00 -8.64 12.88
C LEU A 245 2.80 -8.75 11.59
N LYS A 246 4.12 -8.83 11.70
CA LYS A 246 5.06 -8.98 10.59
C LYS A 246 6.11 -10.02 10.95
N SER A 247 6.41 -10.93 10.03
CA SER A 247 7.45 -11.97 10.15
C SER A 247 8.16 -12.18 8.82
N TYR A 248 9.30 -12.88 8.86
CA TYR A 248 9.94 -13.44 7.66
C TYR A 248 9.22 -14.69 7.13
N ASP A 249 8.45 -15.37 7.99
CA ASP A 249 7.51 -16.39 7.51
C ASP A 249 6.29 -15.67 6.90
N PRO A 250 5.98 -15.90 5.61
CA PRO A 250 4.88 -15.24 4.93
C PRO A 250 3.50 -15.67 5.44
N VAL A 251 3.39 -16.85 6.06
CA VAL A 251 2.12 -17.46 6.49
C VAL A 251 2.18 -17.71 7.98
N LEU A 252 1.32 -17.03 8.73
CA LEU A 252 1.26 -17.13 10.19
C LEU A 252 -0.15 -17.48 10.61
N LYS A 253 -0.26 -18.41 11.54
CA LYS A 253 -1.55 -18.82 12.11
C LYS A 253 -1.73 -18.06 13.42
N VAL A 254 -2.78 -17.26 13.50
CA VAL A 254 -3.09 -16.43 14.67
C VAL A 254 -4.31 -16.99 15.36
N TYR A 255 -4.22 -17.12 16.68
CA TYR A 255 -5.32 -17.57 17.54
C TYR A 255 -5.56 -16.52 18.63
N PHE A 256 -6.77 -16.01 18.72
CA PHE A 256 -7.22 -15.17 19.82
C PHE A 256 -7.92 -16.03 20.87
N ARG A 257 -7.55 -15.84 22.14
CA ARG A 257 -8.11 -16.58 23.28
C ARG A 257 -8.65 -15.63 24.34
N ASP A 258 -9.85 -15.92 24.82
CA ASP A 258 -10.51 -15.21 25.91
C ASP A 258 -10.85 -16.20 27.02
N GLY A 259 -10.36 -15.97 28.23
CA GLY A 259 -10.52 -16.91 29.35
C GLY A 259 -10.01 -18.33 29.04
N GLY A 260 -9.01 -18.44 28.16
CA GLY A 260 -8.45 -19.72 27.71
C GLY A 260 -9.18 -20.38 26.52
N ARG A 261 -10.36 -19.91 26.13
CA ARG A 261 -11.13 -20.40 24.96
C ARG A 261 -10.69 -19.68 23.69
N VAL A 262 -10.48 -20.41 22.60
CA VAL A 262 -10.25 -19.79 21.27
C VAL A 262 -11.55 -19.12 20.82
N VAL A 263 -11.50 -17.82 20.57
CA VAL A 263 -12.64 -17.02 20.09
C VAL A 263 -12.54 -16.66 18.62
N GLN A 264 -11.32 -16.62 18.08
CA GLN A 264 -11.05 -16.40 16.66
C GLN A 264 -9.74 -17.09 16.30
N ALA A 265 -9.66 -17.65 15.09
CA ALA A 265 -8.41 -18.13 14.51
C ALA A 265 -8.41 -17.87 13.00
N SER A 266 -7.29 -17.39 12.45
CA SER A 266 -7.11 -17.21 11.01
C SER A 266 -5.64 -17.14 10.63
N ASP A 267 -5.34 -17.55 9.40
CA ASP A 267 -4.05 -17.35 8.74
C ASP A 267 -4.07 -16.19 7.73
N ASP A 268 -5.22 -15.53 7.55
CA ASP A 268 -5.41 -14.38 6.68
C ASP A 268 -5.22 -13.06 7.47
N PRO A 269 -4.19 -12.25 7.16
CA PRO A 269 -3.98 -10.95 7.80
C PRO A 269 -5.16 -9.98 7.77
N LEU A 270 -6.10 -10.13 6.82
CA LEU A 270 -7.33 -9.32 6.80
C LEU A 270 -8.25 -9.63 7.98
N GLU A 271 -8.20 -10.86 8.50
CA GLU A 271 -9.06 -11.39 9.55
C GLU A 271 -8.42 -11.42 10.93
N TRP A 272 -7.21 -10.88 11.10
CA TRP A 272 -6.55 -10.82 12.40
C TRP A 272 -7.16 -9.73 13.30
N TYR A 273 -8.40 -9.94 13.71
CA TYR A 273 -9.13 -9.08 14.65
C TYR A 273 -10.15 -9.89 15.45
N VAL A 274 -10.61 -9.33 16.56
CA VAL A 274 -11.74 -9.84 17.34
C VAL A 274 -12.71 -8.70 17.63
N LYS A 275 -13.99 -8.92 17.33
CA LYS A 275 -15.07 -7.99 17.65
C LYS A 275 -15.46 -8.12 19.11
N SER A 276 -15.84 -7.01 19.73
CA SER A 276 -16.39 -6.96 21.09
C SER A 276 -17.53 -7.95 21.30
N SER A 277 -18.35 -8.24 20.29
CA SER A 277 -19.44 -9.23 20.33
C SER A 277 -18.98 -10.67 20.57
N GLU A 278 -17.73 -11.01 20.26
CA GLU A 278 -17.15 -12.35 20.39
C GLU A 278 -16.50 -12.59 21.77
N LEU A 279 -16.30 -11.52 22.53
CA LEU A 279 -15.64 -11.51 23.85
C LEU A 279 -16.63 -11.64 25.01
N SER A 280 -16.18 -12.29 26.10
CA SER A 280 -16.95 -12.54 27.31
C SER A 280 -16.63 -11.55 28.43
N GLY A 281 -17.59 -10.67 28.75
CA GLY A 281 -17.46 -9.73 29.88
C GLY A 281 -16.21 -8.86 29.81
N SER A 282 -15.58 -8.61 30.97
CA SER A 282 -14.25 -8.00 31.05
C SER A 282 -13.22 -9.09 31.34
N GLY A 283 -12.04 -8.99 30.75
CA GLY A 283 -11.02 -10.02 30.92
C GLY A 283 -9.73 -9.73 30.18
N LYS A 284 -8.99 -10.80 29.89
CA LYS A 284 -7.70 -10.74 29.22
C LYS A 284 -7.78 -11.49 27.90
N LEU A 285 -7.57 -10.76 26.80
CA LEU A 285 -7.47 -11.31 25.45
C LEU A 285 -6.02 -11.69 25.18
N GLU A 286 -5.76 -12.97 24.96
CA GLU A 286 -4.45 -13.50 24.57
C GLU A 286 -4.40 -13.74 23.06
N VAL A 287 -3.24 -13.52 22.47
CA VAL A 287 -2.94 -13.81 21.07
C VAL A 287 -1.79 -14.79 21.03
N LEU A 288 -1.99 -15.94 20.38
CA LEU A 288 -0.96 -16.93 20.09
C LEU A 288 -0.66 -16.92 18.61
N VAL A 289 0.62 -17.01 18.26
CA VAL A 289 1.09 -16.97 16.87
C VAL A 289 1.96 -18.19 16.61
N TYR A 290 1.64 -18.88 15.52
CA TYR A 290 2.39 -20.03 15.01
C TYR A 290 2.85 -19.74 13.59
N ASP A 291 3.98 -20.33 13.21
CA ASP A 291 4.52 -20.20 11.86
C ASP A 291 3.88 -21.19 10.88
N SER A 292 4.30 -21.15 9.61
CA SER A 292 3.79 -22.04 8.56
C SER A 292 4.02 -23.53 8.83
N LYS A 293 4.88 -23.87 9.80
CA LYS A 293 5.23 -25.24 10.23
C LYS A 293 4.63 -25.61 11.59
N ASP A 294 3.62 -24.87 12.05
CA ASP A 294 2.94 -25.09 13.33
C ASP A 294 3.85 -24.96 14.57
N ARG A 295 4.98 -24.25 14.43
CA ARG A 295 5.86 -23.96 15.57
C ARG A 295 5.40 -22.67 16.23
N PHE A 296 5.39 -22.68 17.57
CA PHE A 296 5.08 -21.49 18.35
C PHE A 296 6.10 -20.37 18.06
N VAL A 297 5.60 -19.18 17.74
CA VAL A 297 6.42 -18.00 17.45
C VAL A 297 6.41 -17.03 18.63
N THR A 298 5.22 -16.60 19.03
CA THR A 298 5.08 -15.62 20.11
C THR A 298 3.69 -15.65 20.74
N ARG A 299 3.59 -15.06 21.93
CA ARG A 299 2.32 -14.77 22.60
C ARG A 299 2.30 -13.32 23.08
N SER A 300 1.13 -12.70 23.01
CA SER A 300 0.88 -11.40 23.62
C SER A 300 -0.49 -11.40 24.28
N SER A 301 -0.76 -10.39 25.09
CA SER A 301 -2.06 -10.27 25.75
C SER A 301 -2.39 -8.83 26.08
N ILE A 302 -3.68 -8.53 26.13
CA ILE A 302 -4.20 -7.22 26.49
C ILE A 302 -5.43 -7.35 27.38
N GLU A 303 -5.55 -6.48 28.38
CA GLU A 303 -6.76 -6.41 29.19
C GLU A 303 -7.87 -5.70 28.39
N TYR A 304 -9.11 -6.09 28.60
CA TYR A 304 -10.25 -5.40 27.99
C TYR A 304 -11.44 -5.29 28.96
N SER A 305 -12.26 -4.26 28.78
CA SER A 305 -13.55 -4.12 29.45
C SER A 305 -14.70 -4.09 28.46
N LYS A 306 -15.85 -4.61 28.89
CA LYS A 306 -17.12 -4.60 28.17
C LYS A 306 -18.24 -4.19 29.11
#